data_AF-A0A1F3SIV0-F1
#
_entry.id   AF-A0A1F3SIV0-F1
#
_cell.length_a   1.000
_cell.length_b   1.000
_cell.length_c   1.000
_cell.angle_alpha   90.00
_cell.angle_beta   90.00
_cell.angle_gamma   90.00
#
_symmetry.space_group_name_H-M   'P 1'
#
loop_
_entity.id
_entity.type
_entity.pdbx_description
1 polymer ?
#
loop_
_entity_poly.entity_id
_entity_poly.type
_entity_poly.pdbx_seq_one_letter_code
_entity_poly.pdbx_strand_id
1 'polypeptide(L)'
;MKILFASLLLILSYFAQAKILDKIMAVVDDQTISLLDVSRIKETLRARNEISPQIFHKTSLTEKEIMDILIYKKLIREKLNTLGYVIADDQVESQIKATEERLGLNREALLNFLKTNGLEFEEYFEVTRESIEYNIFLSRVIAPMISVTEQEIKNEFYKMNASNSTLGHRFDLVDFYINKGILKANEISQLPGALKGLQKGDSLKGNFGKFEASNINNINEDGLAKEIKGQLEKLKVGDFSAPIVMGNKIHVFFVKHKELVDSEKFLKQKEILRQKIYAESEKQMTDMWFQRESLKHFIKYF
;
A
#
# COMPACT_ATOMS: atom_id res chain seq x y z
N MET A 1 -67.44 45.88 18.36
CA MET A 1 -67.08 44.54 18.89
C MET A 1 -66.35 43.65 17.86
N LYS A 2 -66.82 43.53 16.61
CA LYS A 2 -66.16 42.72 15.55
C LYS A 2 -64.71 43.13 15.22
N ILE A 3 -64.42 44.43 15.21
CA ILE A 3 -63.07 44.96 14.91
C ILE A 3 -62.07 44.65 16.04
N LEU A 4 -62.53 44.65 17.30
CA LEU A 4 -61.72 44.28 18.47
C LEU A 4 -61.38 42.78 18.48
N PHE A 5 -62.31 41.93 18.02
CA PHE A 5 -62.11 40.49 17.92
C PHE A 5 -61.12 40.13 16.78
N ALA A 6 -61.18 40.85 15.66
CA ALA A 6 -60.24 40.69 14.55
C ALA A 6 -58.81 41.14 14.92
N SER A 7 -58.68 42.22 15.70
CA SER A 7 -57.39 42.69 16.23
C SER A 7 -56.76 41.66 17.18
N LEU A 8 -57.56 41.02 18.05
CA LEU A 8 -57.08 40.01 18.99
C LEU A 8 -56.56 38.74 18.28
N LEU A 9 -57.21 38.33 17.18
CA LEU A 9 -56.77 37.18 16.37
C LEU A 9 -55.42 37.42 15.66
N LEU A 10 -55.15 38.66 15.24
CA LEU A 10 -53.89 39.04 14.60
C LEU A 10 -52.70 39.03 15.57
N ILE A 11 -52.94 39.35 16.85
CA ILE A 11 -51.91 39.34 17.89
C ILE A 11 -51.53 37.91 18.29
N LEU A 12 -52.48 36.96 18.29
CA LEU A 12 -52.17 35.55 18.60
C LEU A 12 -51.28 34.87 17.55
N SER A 13 -51.39 35.25 16.28
CA SER A 13 -50.52 34.73 15.20
C SER A 13 -49.05 35.17 15.34
N TYR A 14 -48.76 36.25 16.07
CA TYR A 14 -47.38 36.71 16.33
C TYR A 14 -46.66 35.89 17.41
N PHE A 15 -47.39 35.16 18.26
CA PHE A 15 -46.80 34.30 19.29
C PHE A 15 -46.50 32.88 18.81
N ALA A 16 -46.78 32.56 17.55
CA ALA A 16 -46.39 31.29 16.94
C ALA A 16 -44.90 31.32 16.57
N GLN A 17 -44.02 31.09 17.56
CA GLN A 17 -42.62 30.78 17.26
C GLN A 17 -42.54 29.37 16.67
N ALA A 18 -42.18 29.28 15.39
CA ALA A 18 -41.80 28.03 14.76
C ALA A 18 -40.52 27.51 15.42
N LYS A 19 -40.63 26.44 16.20
CA LYS A 19 -39.47 25.74 16.74
C LYS A 19 -38.82 24.99 15.57
N ILE A 20 -37.60 25.38 15.20
CA ILE A 20 -36.81 24.66 14.21
C ILE A 20 -36.51 23.27 14.78
N LEU A 21 -37.20 22.27 14.26
CA LEU A 21 -36.93 20.87 14.59
C LEU A 21 -35.78 20.41 13.69
N ASP A 22 -34.71 19.91 14.30
CA ASP A 22 -33.60 19.35 13.55
C ASP A 22 -34.08 18.14 12.72
N LYS A 23 -33.70 18.10 11.45
CA LYS A 23 -34.18 17.09 10.52
C LYS A 23 -33.47 15.77 10.79
N ILE A 24 -34.23 14.71 11.03
CA ILE A 24 -33.69 13.35 11.08
C ILE A 24 -33.35 12.93 9.65
N MET A 25 -32.11 12.52 9.43
CA MET A 25 -31.58 12.04 8.15
C MET A 25 -31.56 10.51 8.09
N ALA A 26 -31.24 9.85 9.21
CA ALA A 26 -31.30 8.41 9.33
C ALA A 26 -31.57 7.96 10.78
N VAL A 27 -32.04 6.73 10.92
CA VAL A 27 -32.14 5.99 12.17
C VAL A 27 -31.37 4.69 12.01
N VAL A 28 -30.49 4.40 12.95
CA VAL A 28 -29.79 3.11 13.07
C VAL A 28 -30.15 2.53 14.42
N ASP A 29 -30.93 1.46 14.44
CA ASP A 29 -31.53 0.85 15.64
C ASP A 29 -32.23 1.90 16.52
N ASP A 30 -31.62 2.26 17.65
CA ASP A 30 -32.09 3.21 18.66
C ASP A 30 -31.48 4.62 18.52
N GLN A 31 -30.54 4.83 17.59
CA GLN A 31 -29.83 6.10 17.43
C GLN A 31 -30.29 6.85 16.18
N THR A 32 -30.49 8.16 16.33
CA THR A 32 -30.85 9.07 15.24
C THR A 32 -29.61 9.81 14.74
N ILE A 33 -29.48 9.92 13.42
CA ILE A 33 -28.53 10.82 12.76
C ILE A 33 -29.32 12.02 12.26
N SER A 34 -28.93 13.22 12.68
CA SER A 34 -29.59 14.47 12.30
C SER A 34 -28.85 15.23 11.20
N LEU A 35 -29.51 16.24 10.63
CA LEU A 35 -28.88 17.15 9.67
C LEU A 35 -27.77 17.97 10.32
N LEU A 36 -27.92 18.33 11.59
CA LEU A 36 -26.87 19.01 12.35
C LEU A 36 -25.60 18.15 12.45
N ASP A 37 -25.73 16.84 12.70
CA ASP A 37 -24.57 15.92 12.75
C ASP A 37 -23.82 15.92 11.42
N VAL A 38 -24.56 15.83 10.31
CA VAL A 38 -23.99 15.83 8.96
C VAL A 38 -23.31 17.16 8.63
N SER A 39 -23.98 18.28 8.93
CA SER A 39 -23.42 19.62 8.74
C SER A 39 -22.16 19.84 9.59
N ARG A 40 -22.15 19.38 10.84
CA ARG A 40 -21.01 19.53 11.75
C ARG A 40 -19.77 18.82 11.23
N ILE A 41 -19.91 17.60 10.71
CA ILE A 41 -18.80 16.89 10.07
C ILE A 41 -18.32 17.64 8.83
N LYS A 42 -19.24 18.16 8.00
CA LYS A 42 -18.89 18.90 6.79
C LYS A 42 -18.08 20.17 7.09
N GLU A 43 -18.48 20.92 8.12
CA GLU A 43 -17.78 22.14 8.57
C GLU A 43 -16.40 21.85 9.15
N THR A 44 -16.28 20.73 9.88
CA THR A 44 -15.03 20.34 10.58
C THR A 44 -14.19 19.32 9.80
N LEU A 45 -14.53 19.05 8.54
CA LEU A 45 -13.94 17.97 7.74
C LEU A 45 -12.42 18.05 7.66
N ARG A 46 -11.89 19.26 7.46
CA ARG A 46 -10.44 19.49 7.41
C ARG A 46 -9.76 19.11 8.73
N ALA A 47 -10.30 19.54 9.86
CA ALA A 47 -9.76 19.20 11.17
C ALA A 47 -9.83 17.68 11.41
N ARG A 48 -10.96 17.06 11.07
CA ARG A 48 -11.16 15.60 11.19
C ARG A 48 -10.22 14.79 10.30
N ASN A 49 -9.88 15.28 9.11
CA ASN A 49 -8.88 14.68 8.22
C ASN A 49 -7.48 14.66 8.84
N GLU A 50 -7.06 15.73 9.52
CA GLU A 50 -5.76 15.77 10.21
C GLU A 50 -5.67 14.76 11.37
N ILE A 51 -6.81 14.46 12.01
CA ILE A 51 -6.88 13.54 13.16
C ILE A 51 -7.03 12.08 12.71
N SER A 52 -7.87 11.84 11.71
CA SER A 52 -8.23 10.52 11.21
C SER A 52 -8.31 10.53 9.68
N PRO A 53 -7.16 10.62 8.99
CA PRO A 53 -7.12 10.69 7.53
C PRO A 53 -7.70 9.43 6.88
N GLN A 54 -7.64 8.28 7.56
CA GLN A 54 -8.19 7.02 7.07
C GLN A 54 -9.72 7.02 6.98
N ILE A 55 -10.41 7.74 7.86
CA ILE A 55 -11.87 7.91 7.82
C ILE A 55 -12.24 9.08 6.90
N PHE A 56 -11.55 10.22 7.03
CA PHE A 56 -11.91 11.48 6.40
C PHE A 56 -10.98 11.87 5.24
N HIS A 57 -10.59 10.92 4.39
CA HIS A 57 -9.54 11.11 3.36
C HIS A 57 -9.87 12.11 2.23
N LYS A 58 -11.13 12.49 2.04
CA LYS A 58 -11.56 13.36 0.93
C LYS A 58 -11.58 14.82 1.34
N THR A 59 -11.22 15.71 0.41
CA THR A 59 -11.30 17.17 0.59
C THR A 59 -12.75 17.69 0.70
N SER A 60 -13.71 16.93 0.16
CA SER A 60 -15.13 17.16 0.33
C SER A 60 -15.87 15.83 0.39
N LEU A 61 -16.96 15.82 1.16
CA LEU A 61 -17.87 14.68 1.29
C LEU A 61 -19.29 15.12 0.98
N THR A 62 -20.02 14.26 0.28
CA THR A 62 -21.47 14.40 0.11
C THR A 62 -22.19 14.09 1.43
N GLU A 63 -23.41 14.57 1.58
CA GLU A 63 -24.25 14.26 2.77
C GLU A 63 -24.42 12.75 2.94
N LYS A 64 -24.57 12.01 1.83
CA LYS A 64 -24.66 10.56 1.84
C LYS A 64 -23.39 9.92 2.40
N GLU A 65 -22.20 10.36 1.97
CA GLU A 65 -20.94 9.79 2.46
C GLU A 65 -20.72 10.09 3.95
N ILE A 66 -21.09 11.28 4.41
CA ILE A 66 -21.02 11.63 5.85
C ILE A 66 -21.98 10.75 6.66
N MET A 67 -23.20 10.55 6.15
CA MET A 67 -24.17 9.67 6.77
C MET A 67 -23.68 8.21 6.80
N ASP A 68 -23.08 7.71 5.72
CA ASP A 68 -22.46 6.39 5.68
C ASP A 68 -21.34 6.29 6.75
N ILE A 69 -20.48 7.31 6.91
CA ILE A 69 -19.48 7.36 7.99
C ILE A 69 -20.11 7.29 9.38
N LEU A 70 -21.18 8.07 9.62
CA LEU A 70 -21.89 8.09 10.91
C LEU A 70 -22.55 6.75 11.24
N ILE A 71 -23.09 6.05 10.24
CA ILE A 71 -23.63 4.71 10.40
C ILE A 71 -22.49 3.72 10.67
N TYR A 72 -21.43 3.77 9.87
CA TYR A 72 -20.30 2.84 9.94
C TYR A 72 -19.59 2.90 11.28
N LYS A 73 -19.37 4.08 11.85
CA LYS A 73 -18.75 4.20 13.18
C LYS A 73 -19.60 3.52 14.26
N LYS A 74 -20.94 3.59 14.17
CA LYS A 74 -21.84 2.90 15.11
C LYS A 74 -21.67 1.39 14.99
N LEU A 75 -21.76 0.86 13.77
CA LEU A 75 -21.61 -0.57 13.49
C LEU A 75 -20.23 -1.10 13.94
N ILE A 76 -19.17 -0.33 13.71
CA ILE A 76 -17.82 -0.66 14.18
C ILE A 76 -17.79 -0.75 15.71
N ARG A 77 -18.27 0.28 16.41
CA ARG A 77 -18.24 0.33 17.88
C ARG A 77 -19.04 -0.83 18.49
N GLU A 78 -20.22 -1.11 17.97
CA GLU A 78 -21.02 -2.27 18.40
C GLU A 78 -20.29 -3.58 18.14
N LYS A 79 -19.71 -3.74 16.95
CA LYS A 79 -18.93 -4.94 16.63
C LYS A 79 -17.77 -5.13 17.59
N LEU A 80 -16.99 -4.09 17.84
CA LEU A 80 -15.84 -4.12 18.75
C LEU A 80 -16.27 -4.44 20.19
N ASN A 81 -17.38 -3.86 20.66
CA ASN A 81 -17.97 -4.19 21.96
C ASN A 81 -18.33 -5.68 22.06
N THR A 82 -18.93 -6.28 21.01
CA THR A 82 -19.22 -7.74 21.02
C THR A 82 -17.97 -8.61 21.10
N LEU A 83 -16.82 -8.08 20.66
CA LEU A 83 -15.53 -8.75 20.72
C LEU A 83 -14.73 -8.43 21.99
N GLY A 84 -15.28 -7.60 22.89
CA GLY A 84 -14.61 -7.16 24.11
C GLY A 84 -13.57 -6.05 23.92
N TYR A 85 -13.54 -5.39 22.76
CA TYR A 85 -12.71 -4.22 22.51
C TYR A 85 -13.50 -2.95 22.82
N VAL A 86 -13.40 -2.47 24.05
CA VAL A 86 -13.98 -1.19 24.49
C VAL A 86 -12.85 -0.18 24.66
N ILE A 87 -12.95 0.98 24.00
CA ILE A 87 -11.94 2.04 24.13
C ILE A 87 -12.27 2.91 25.33
N ALA A 88 -11.45 2.78 26.38
CA ALA A 88 -11.59 3.58 27.59
C ALA A 88 -11.00 4.99 27.43
N ASP A 89 -11.50 5.93 28.23
CA ASP A 89 -11.12 7.35 28.14
C ASP A 89 -9.62 7.59 28.39
N ASP A 90 -9.00 6.79 29.25
CA ASP A 90 -7.56 6.83 29.52
C ASP A 90 -6.73 6.44 28.28
N GLN A 91 -7.22 5.50 27.46
CA GLN A 91 -6.57 5.12 26.21
C GLN A 91 -6.64 6.26 25.19
N VAL A 92 -7.80 6.94 25.10
CA VAL A 92 -7.96 8.12 24.23
C VAL A 92 -7.04 9.24 24.69
N GLU A 93 -7.02 9.55 25.99
CA GLU A 93 -6.14 10.56 26.57
C GLU A 93 -4.65 10.23 26.37
N SER A 94 -4.28 8.94 26.47
CA SER A 94 -2.92 8.50 26.15
C SER A 94 -2.56 8.74 24.69
N GLN A 95 -3.48 8.50 23.76
CA GLN A 95 -3.27 8.76 22.33
C GLN A 95 -3.16 10.27 22.04
N ILE A 96 -3.92 11.10 22.74
CA ILE A 96 -3.84 12.55 22.68
C ILE A 96 -2.46 13.02 23.17
N LYS A 97 -2.01 12.55 24.33
CA LYS A 97 -0.66 12.88 24.86
C LYS A 97 0.46 12.47 23.91
N ALA A 98 0.38 11.27 23.33
CA ALA A 98 1.35 10.83 22.33
C ALA A 98 1.35 11.75 21.08
N THR A 99 0.19 12.31 20.73
CA THR A 99 0.07 13.30 19.65
C THR A 99 0.66 14.65 20.04
N GLU A 100 0.40 15.14 21.25
CA GLU A 100 1.01 16.35 21.83
C GLU A 100 2.54 16.25 21.80
N GLU A 101 3.10 15.14 22.29
CA GLU A 101 4.55 14.87 22.30
C GLU A 101 5.14 14.83 20.89
N ARG A 102 4.50 14.11 19.96
CA ARG A 102 4.95 13.99 18.57
C ARG A 102 4.97 15.32 17.83
N LEU A 103 4.04 16.23 18.15
CA LEU A 103 3.94 17.55 17.54
C LEU A 103 4.70 18.63 18.31
N GLY A 104 5.28 18.30 19.47
CA GLY A 104 5.93 19.28 20.35
C GLY A 104 4.95 20.32 20.91
N LEU A 105 3.69 19.96 21.07
CA LEU A 105 2.62 20.82 21.57
C LEU A 105 2.38 20.55 23.06
N ASN A 106 2.04 21.59 23.81
CA ASN A 106 1.43 21.44 25.13
C ASN A 106 -0.10 21.51 25.01
N ARG A 107 -0.83 21.17 26.08
CA ARG A 107 -2.31 21.14 26.10
C ARG A 107 -2.94 22.46 25.68
N GLU A 108 -2.39 23.58 26.12
CA GLU A 108 -2.90 24.90 25.76
C GLU A 108 -2.75 25.18 24.26
N ALA A 109 -1.60 24.84 23.67
CA ALA A 109 -1.36 24.98 22.24
C ALA A 109 -2.29 24.08 21.42
N LEU A 110 -2.55 22.85 21.88
CA LEU A 110 -3.53 21.95 21.26
C LEU A 110 -4.93 22.57 21.26
N LEU A 111 -5.42 23.03 22.42
CA LEU A 111 -6.75 23.64 22.53
C LEU A 111 -6.90 24.88 21.63
N ASN A 112 -5.86 25.71 21.55
CA ASN A 112 -5.84 26.86 20.63
C ASN A 112 -5.87 26.41 19.17
N PHE A 113 -5.10 25.39 18.80
CA PHE A 113 -5.12 24.82 17.45
C PHE A 113 -6.51 24.28 17.07
N LEU A 114 -7.15 23.51 17.95
CA LEU A 114 -8.50 22.98 17.72
C LEU A 114 -9.51 24.11 17.52
N LYS A 115 -9.48 25.13 18.38
CA LYS A 115 -10.35 26.31 18.28
C LYS A 115 -10.16 27.08 16.98
N THR A 116 -8.92 27.29 16.53
CA THR A 116 -8.63 27.95 15.24
C THR A 116 -9.16 27.14 14.05
N ASN A 117 -9.28 25.82 14.19
CA ASN A 117 -9.85 24.93 13.19
C ASN A 117 -11.35 24.63 13.40
N GLY A 118 -12.01 25.33 14.31
CA GLY A 118 -13.44 25.21 14.57
C GLY A 118 -13.88 23.90 15.24
N LEU A 119 -12.95 23.16 15.84
CA LEU A 119 -13.21 21.88 16.52
C LEU A 119 -13.13 22.05 18.04
N GLU A 120 -14.09 21.50 18.77
CA GLU A 120 -14.07 21.48 20.23
C GLU A 120 -13.21 20.33 20.76
N PHE A 121 -12.77 20.39 22.02
CA PHE A 121 -11.91 19.35 22.59
C PHE A 121 -12.66 18.01 22.73
N GLU A 122 -13.92 18.06 23.12
CA GLU A 122 -14.80 16.91 23.24
C GLU A 122 -14.98 16.23 21.88
N GLU A 123 -15.14 17.01 20.80
CA GLU A 123 -15.20 16.46 19.45
C GLU A 123 -13.86 15.84 19.03
N TYR A 124 -12.74 16.48 19.34
CA TYR A 124 -11.41 15.94 19.09
C TYR A 124 -11.18 14.61 19.83
N PHE A 125 -11.63 14.53 21.07
CA PHE A 125 -11.58 13.33 21.90
C PHE A 125 -12.39 12.19 21.27
N GLU A 126 -13.63 12.46 20.87
CA GLU A 126 -14.48 11.48 20.17
C GLU A 126 -13.89 11.03 18.84
N VAL A 127 -13.39 11.95 18.01
CA VAL A 127 -12.75 11.61 16.72
C VAL A 127 -11.50 10.75 16.94
N THR A 128 -10.77 11.01 18.01
CA THR A 128 -9.60 10.21 18.39
C THR A 128 -10.03 8.82 18.83
N ARG A 129 -11.11 8.68 19.62
CA ARG A 129 -11.69 7.38 19.95
C ARG A 129 -12.13 6.62 18.69
N GLU A 130 -12.87 7.27 17.80
CA GLU A 130 -13.31 6.70 16.52
C GLU A 130 -12.12 6.26 15.65
N SER A 131 -11.02 7.01 15.65
CA SER A 131 -9.78 6.67 14.96
C SER A 131 -9.13 5.40 15.52
N ILE A 132 -9.06 5.27 16.85
CA ILE A 132 -8.56 4.06 17.52
C ILE A 132 -9.45 2.87 17.19
N GLU A 133 -10.78 3.02 17.33
CA GLU A 133 -11.75 1.97 17.01
C GLU A 133 -11.60 1.50 15.56
N TYR A 134 -11.51 2.43 14.61
CA TYR A 134 -11.34 2.10 13.20
C TYR A 134 -10.05 1.30 12.93
N ASN A 135 -8.94 1.65 13.58
CA ASN A 135 -7.68 0.91 13.45
C ASN A 135 -7.76 -0.50 14.06
N ILE A 136 -8.45 -0.65 15.20
CA ILE A 136 -8.70 -1.98 15.78
C ILE A 136 -9.63 -2.79 14.87
N PHE A 137 -10.67 -2.17 14.32
CA PHE A 137 -11.58 -2.80 13.38
C PHE A 137 -10.83 -3.32 12.15
N LEU A 138 -9.99 -2.50 11.51
CA LEU A 138 -9.18 -2.93 10.38
C LEU A 138 -8.28 -4.12 10.76
N SER A 139 -7.58 -4.04 11.90
CA SER A 139 -6.62 -5.08 12.29
C SER A 139 -7.24 -6.38 12.82
N ARG A 140 -8.39 -6.31 13.51
CA ARG A 140 -9.00 -7.46 14.20
C ARG A 140 -10.19 -8.05 13.47
N VAL A 141 -10.86 -7.27 12.62
CA VAL A 141 -12.04 -7.72 11.87
C VAL A 141 -11.70 -7.90 10.40
N ILE A 142 -11.08 -6.91 9.77
CA ILE A 142 -10.86 -6.92 8.32
C ILE A 142 -9.60 -7.69 7.92
N ALA A 143 -8.45 -7.42 8.54
CA ALA A 143 -7.18 -8.03 8.18
C ALA A 143 -7.19 -9.57 8.19
N PRO A 144 -7.86 -10.27 9.14
CA PRO A 144 -7.98 -11.74 9.09
C PRO A 144 -8.74 -12.29 7.88
N MET A 145 -9.52 -11.45 7.18
CA MET A 145 -10.26 -11.83 5.97
C MET A 145 -9.43 -11.66 4.70
N ILE A 146 -8.25 -11.04 4.80
CA ILE A 146 -7.38 -10.74 3.66
C ILE A 146 -6.25 -11.77 3.62
N SER A 147 -6.07 -12.38 2.45
CA SER A 147 -4.91 -13.20 2.15
C SER A 147 -4.35 -12.76 0.80
N VAL A 148 -3.07 -12.41 0.76
CA VAL A 148 -2.36 -12.06 -0.49
C VAL A 148 -1.43 -13.19 -0.85
N THR A 149 -1.75 -13.88 -1.94
CA THR A 149 -1.00 -15.02 -2.46
C THR A 149 0.13 -14.59 -3.38
N GLU A 150 1.17 -15.41 -3.47
CA GLU A 150 2.27 -15.20 -4.41
C GLU A 150 1.79 -15.18 -5.88
N GLN A 151 0.74 -15.95 -6.19
CA GLN A 151 0.17 -15.99 -7.52
C GLN A 151 -0.51 -14.65 -7.88
N GLU A 152 -1.22 -14.01 -6.95
CA GLU A 152 -1.82 -12.69 -7.16
C GLU A 152 -0.76 -11.63 -7.42
N ILE A 153 0.33 -11.63 -6.65
CA ILE A 153 1.46 -10.72 -6.84
C ILE A 153 2.08 -10.93 -8.23
N LYS A 154 2.32 -12.19 -8.64
CA LYS A 154 2.86 -12.50 -9.98
C LYS A 154 1.90 -12.07 -11.08
N ASN A 155 0.60 -12.33 -10.94
CA ASN A 155 -0.42 -11.91 -11.90
C ASN A 155 -0.46 -10.38 -12.06
N GLU A 156 -0.40 -9.64 -10.95
CA GLU A 156 -0.39 -8.18 -10.99
C GLU A 156 0.90 -7.63 -11.63
N PHE A 157 2.04 -8.25 -11.34
CA PHE A 157 3.30 -7.91 -12.01
C PHE A 157 3.20 -8.08 -13.53
N TYR A 158 2.63 -9.20 -14.01
CA TYR A 158 2.46 -9.47 -15.44
C TYR A 158 1.52 -8.48 -16.13
N LYS A 159 0.44 -8.05 -15.46
CA LYS A 159 -0.45 -7.00 -16.00
C LYS A 159 0.28 -5.67 -16.21
N MET A 160 1.12 -5.27 -15.26
CA MET A 160 1.84 -4.00 -15.31
C MET A 160 3.08 -4.05 -16.20
N ASN A 161 3.63 -5.24 -16.43
CA ASN A 161 4.89 -5.46 -17.14
C ASN A 161 4.77 -6.58 -18.17
N ALA A 162 3.88 -6.44 -19.16
CA ALA A 162 3.55 -7.50 -20.13
C ALA A 162 4.77 -8.12 -20.86
N SER A 163 5.88 -7.38 -20.98
CA SER A 163 7.12 -7.84 -21.62
C SER A 163 8.20 -8.34 -20.64
N ASN A 164 8.01 -8.21 -19.32
CA ASN A 164 8.98 -8.67 -18.32
C ASN A 164 8.51 -9.98 -17.68
N SER A 165 9.43 -10.92 -17.53
CA SER A 165 9.20 -12.18 -16.82
C SER A 165 9.32 -11.99 -15.30
N THR A 166 8.50 -12.70 -14.50
CA THR A 166 8.73 -12.81 -13.04
C THR A 166 9.90 -13.73 -12.72
N LEU A 167 10.42 -14.45 -13.71
CA LEU A 167 11.52 -15.40 -13.59
C LEU A 167 12.73 -14.88 -14.36
N GLY A 168 13.91 -15.13 -13.80
CA GLY A 168 15.20 -14.89 -14.44
C GLY A 168 16.20 -15.96 -13.99
N HIS A 169 17.40 -15.90 -14.54
CA HIS A 169 18.47 -16.80 -14.14
C HIS A 169 19.44 -16.15 -13.16
N ARG A 170 19.96 -16.99 -12.26
CA ARG A 170 21.09 -16.64 -11.41
C ARG A 170 22.27 -17.54 -11.76
N PHE A 171 23.44 -16.94 -11.84
CA PHE A 171 24.65 -17.61 -12.31
C PHE A 171 25.80 -17.49 -11.31
N ASP A 172 26.61 -18.54 -11.26
CA ASP A 172 28.01 -18.45 -10.86
C ASP A 172 28.86 -18.69 -12.10
N LEU A 173 29.78 -17.76 -12.37
CA LEU A 173 30.56 -17.71 -13.59
C LEU A 173 32.06 -17.64 -13.28
N VAL A 174 32.86 -18.08 -14.24
CA VAL A 174 34.27 -17.67 -14.35
C VAL A 174 34.45 -16.88 -15.62
N ASP A 175 34.91 -15.66 -15.51
CA ASP A 175 35.28 -14.81 -16.63
C ASP A 175 36.76 -15.05 -16.98
N PHE A 176 37.02 -15.66 -18.13
CA PHE A 176 38.35 -15.76 -18.70
C PHE A 176 38.55 -14.61 -19.68
N TYR A 177 39.57 -13.79 -19.46
CA TYR A 177 39.82 -12.64 -20.32
C TYR A 177 41.28 -12.46 -20.72
N ILE A 178 41.45 -11.85 -21.90
CA ILE A 178 42.75 -11.58 -22.52
C ILE A 178 42.70 -10.29 -23.34
N ASN A 179 43.82 -9.59 -23.45
CA ASN A 179 43.90 -8.40 -24.29
C ASN A 179 43.74 -8.76 -25.77
N LYS A 180 42.85 -8.05 -26.47
CA LYS A 180 42.51 -8.30 -27.88
C LYS A 180 43.72 -8.21 -28.81
N GLY A 181 44.66 -7.32 -28.52
CA GLY A 181 45.88 -7.12 -29.33
C GLY A 181 46.85 -8.32 -29.35
N ILE A 182 46.63 -9.32 -28.49
CA ILE A 182 47.47 -10.53 -28.41
C ILE A 182 46.99 -11.61 -29.40
N LEU A 183 45.70 -11.64 -29.75
CA LEU A 183 45.10 -12.74 -30.51
C LEU A 183 44.74 -12.32 -31.95
N LYS A 184 44.99 -13.20 -32.91
CA LYS A 184 44.48 -13.09 -34.29
C LYS A 184 43.01 -13.49 -34.35
N ALA A 185 42.27 -13.01 -35.36
CA ALA A 185 40.83 -13.25 -35.50
C ALA A 185 40.43 -14.74 -35.48
N ASN A 186 41.25 -15.61 -36.07
CA ASN A 186 41.04 -17.06 -36.08
C ASN A 186 41.33 -17.74 -34.72
N GLU A 187 42.17 -17.15 -33.88
CA GLU A 187 42.48 -17.66 -32.54
C GLU A 187 41.36 -17.29 -31.55
N ILE A 188 40.76 -16.12 -31.72
CA ILE A 188 39.61 -15.67 -30.92
C ILE A 188 38.47 -16.67 -30.99
N SER A 189 38.10 -17.12 -32.20
CA SER A 189 36.97 -18.05 -32.39
C SER A 189 37.22 -19.45 -31.82
N GLN A 190 38.50 -19.86 -31.68
CA GLN A 190 38.89 -21.16 -31.13
C GLN A 190 39.01 -21.15 -29.59
N LEU A 191 38.98 -19.97 -28.98
CA LEU A 191 39.23 -19.77 -27.55
C LEU A 191 38.32 -20.60 -26.63
N PRO A 192 36.99 -20.70 -26.86
CA PRO A 192 36.13 -21.52 -25.99
C PRO A 192 36.50 -23.01 -26.04
N GLY A 193 36.93 -23.52 -27.20
CA GLY A 193 37.38 -24.91 -27.37
C GLY A 193 38.68 -25.19 -26.62
N ALA A 194 39.63 -24.26 -26.67
CA ALA A 194 40.89 -24.35 -25.95
C ALA A 194 40.68 -24.36 -24.42
N LEU A 195 39.80 -23.49 -23.91
CA LEU A 195 39.45 -23.44 -22.49
C LEU A 195 38.72 -24.71 -22.02
N LYS A 196 37.87 -25.30 -22.87
CA LYS A 196 37.21 -26.58 -22.59
C LYS A 196 38.18 -27.76 -22.51
N GLY A 197 39.23 -27.77 -23.34
CA GLY A 197 40.33 -28.73 -23.23
C GLY A 197 41.09 -28.59 -21.92
N LEU A 198 41.41 -27.34 -21.53
CA LEU A 198 42.11 -27.06 -20.27
C LEU A 198 41.35 -27.57 -19.04
N GLN A 199 40.02 -27.45 -19.01
CA GLN A 199 39.22 -28.03 -17.92
C GLN A 199 39.30 -29.55 -17.81
N LYS A 200 39.57 -30.24 -18.92
CA LYS A 200 39.73 -31.70 -18.96
C LYS A 200 41.16 -32.16 -18.66
N GLY A 201 42.08 -31.23 -18.39
CA GLY A 201 43.50 -31.51 -18.17
C GLY A 201 44.33 -31.56 -19.45
N ASP A 202 43.78 -31.16 -20.60
CA ASP A 202 44.57 -31.02 -21.83
C ASP A 202 45.47 -29.80 -21.76
N SER A 203 46.67 -29.90 -22.33
CA SER A 203 47.54 -28.73 -22.54
C SER A 203 46.87 -27.73 -23.50
N LEU A 204 46.97 -26.43 -23.21
CA LEU A 204 46.48 -25.36 -24.08
C LEU A 204 47.10 -25.48 -25.48
N LYS A 205 46.32 -25.88 -26.47
CA LYS A 205 46.75 -26.01 -27.87
C LYS A 205 46.52 -24.69 -28.61
N GLY A 206 47.56 -23.87 -28.78
CA GLY A 206 47.54 -22.61 -29.54
C GLY A 206 48.51 -21.57 -28.98
N ASN A 207 48.74 -20.46 -29.68
CA ASN A 207 49.57 -19.35 -29.17
C ASN A 207 48.74 -18.41 -28.29
N PHE A 208 48.15 -19.00 -27.27
CA PHE A 208 47.34 -18.29 -26.32
C PHE A 208 48.25 -17.74 -25.22
N GLY A 209 48.34 -16.42 -25.10
CA GLY A 209 49.11 -15.76 -24.04
C GLY A 209 48.59 -16.08 -22.63
N LYS A 210 49.12 -15.38 -21.61
CA LYS A 210 48.64 -15.54 -20.23
C LYS A 210 47.20 -15.02 -20.12
N PHE A 211 46.26 -15.92 -19.83
CA PHE A 211 44.89 -15.55 -19.49
C PHE A 211 44.77 -15.17 -18.04
N GLU A 212 43.87 -14.23 -17.78
CA GLU A 212 43.40 -13.94 -16.43
C GLU A 212 42.00 -14.53 -16.26
N ALA A 213 41.71 -14.97 -15.03
CA ALA A 213 40.43 -15.56 -14.68
C ALA A 213 39.89 -14.89 -13.42
N SER A 214 38.62 -14.48 -13.46
CA SER A 214 37.92 -13.91 -12.31
C SER A 214 36.65 -14.72 -12.01
N ASN A 215 36.40 -14.99 -10.72
CA ASN A 215 35.17 -15.64 -10.30
C ASN A 215 34.08 -14.58 -10.07
N ILE A 216 32.92 -14.79 -10.65
CA ILE A 216 31.74 -13.93 -10.49
C ILE A 216 30.63 -14.80 -9.92
N ASN A 217 30.29 -14.61 -8.64
CA ASN A 217 29.29 -15.43 -7.97
C ASN A 217 27.99 -14.65 -7.78
N ASN A 218 26.87 -15.37 -7.74
CA ASN A 218 25.55 -14.87 -7.38
C ASN A 218 25.07 -13.70 -8.25
N ILE A 219 25.35 -13.74 -9.57
CA ILE A 219 24.95 -12.67 -10.50
C ILE A 219 23.59 -12.95 -11.12
N ASN A 220 22.69 -11.97 -11.05
CA ASN A 220 21.38 -12.03 -11.68
C ASN A 220 21.46 -11.63 -13.15
N GLU A 221 20.70 -12.33 -13.98
CA GLU A 221 20.55 -12.05 -15.40
C GLU A 221 20.11 -10.61 -15.72
N ASP A 222 19.26 -10.02 -14.87
CA ASP A 222 18.74 -8.67 -15.06
C ASP A 222 19.81 -7.57 -14.93
N GLY A 223 20.93 -7.86 -14.25
CA GLY A 223 22.06 -6.95 -14.09
C GLY A 223 23.10 -7.04 -15.21
N LEU A 224 22.93 -7.95 -16.17
CA LEU A 224 23.88 -8.18 -17.25
C LEU A 224 23.61 -7.31 -18.47
N ALA A 225 24.66 -6.93 -19.18
CA ALA A 225 24.55 -6.34 -20.51
C ALA A 225 23.83 -7.29 -21.47
N LYS A 226 23.05 -6.74 -22.40
CA LYS A 226 22.16 -7.50 -23.31
C LYS A 226 22.92 -8.56 -24.11
N GLU A 227 24.15 -8.25 -24.51
CA GLU A 227 25.05 -9.11 -25.26
C GLU A 227 25.47 -10.34 -24.44
N ILE A 228 25.76 -10.15 -23.15
CA ILE A 228 26.14 -11.23 -22.23
C ILE A 228 24.91 -12.08 -21.92
N LYS A 229 23.80 -11.42 -21.57
CA LYS A 229 22.52 -12.07 -21.27
C LYS A 229 22.09 -13.03 -22.39
N GLY A 230 22.04 -12.54 -23.64
CA GLY A 230 21.60 -13.34 -24.78
C GLY A 230 22.50 -14.55 -25.10
N GLN A 231 23.76 -14.54 -24.64
CA GLN A 231 24.62 -15.72 -24.69
C GLN A 231 24.33 -16.67 -23.53
N LEU A 232 24.36 -16.18 -22.29
CA LEU A 232 24.21 -17.02 -21.08
C LEU A 232 22.83 -17.69 -20.97
N GLU A 233 21.77 -17.08 -21.50
CA GLU A 233 20.42 -17.65 -21.58
C GLU A 233 20.43 -19.05 -22.22
N LYS A 234 21.25 -19.25 -23.25
CA LYS A 234 21.29 -20.48 -24.07
C LYS A 234 22.24 -21.54 -23.53
N LEU A 235 23.14 -21.16 -22.62
CA LEU A 235 24.18 -22.05 -22.09
C LEU A 235 23.65 -22.91 -20.93
N LYS A 236 24.20 -24.11 -20.80
CA LYS A 236 23.99 -24.98 -19.63
C LYS A 236 25.17 -24.89 -18.68
N VAL A 237 25.00 -25.45 -17.48
CA VAL A 237 26.11 -25.62 -16.54
C VAL A 237 27.21 -26.46 -17.20
N GLY A 238 28.46 -25.98 -17.09
CA GLY A 238 29.62 -26.59 -17.72
C GLY A 238 29.94 -26.08 -19.14
N ASP A 239 29.14 -25.18 -19.69
CA ASP A 239 29.39 -24.59 -21.01
C ASP A 239 30.20 -23.29 -20.93
N PHE A 240 30.88 -22.98 -22.03
CA PHE A 240 31.55 -21.70 -22.26
C PHE A 240 30.74 -20.84 -23.24
N SER A 241 30.74 -19.54 -23.02
CA SER A 241 30.15 -18.56 -23.95
C SER A 241 30.97 -18.46 -25.23
N ALA A 242 30.41 -17.79 -26.25
CA ALA A 242 31.23 -17.31 -27.35
C ALA A 242 32.13 -16.17 -26.85
N PRO A 243 33.23 -15.85 -27.56
CA PRO A 243 34.07 -14.71 -27.22
C PRO A 243 33.30 -13.40 -27.32
N ILE A 244 33.33 -12.60 -26.26
CA ILE A 244 32.69 -11.28 -26.18
C ILE A 244 33.78 -10.23 -26.07
N VAL A 245 33.77 -9.25 -26.97
CA VAL A 245 34.74 -8.14 -26.94
C VAL A 245 34.18 -7.02 -26.08
N MET A 246 34.88 -6.67 -25.01
CA MET A 246 34.53 -5.56 -24.11
C MET A 246 35.74 -4.64 -23.94
N GLY A 247 35.65 -3.43 -24.48
CA GLY A 247 36.78 -2.52 -24.57
C GLY A 247 37.95 -3.14 -25.35
N ASN A 248 39.13 -3.21 -24.73
CA ASN A 248 40.33 -3.82 -25.31
C ASN A 248 40.54 -5.29 -24.89
N LYS A 249 39.56 -5.92 -24.25
CA LYS A 249 39.64 -7.30 -23.77
C LYS A 249 38.62 -8.19 -24.46
N ILE A 250 38.98 -9.46 -24.58
CA ILE A 250 38.13 -10.54 -25.05
C ILE A 250 37.81 -11.40 -23.84
N HIS A 251 36.53 -11.64 -23.62
CA HIS A 251 35.99 -12.37 -22.48
C HIS A 251 35.32 -13.66 -22.95
N VAL A 252 35.48 -14.73 -22.19
CA VAL A 252 34.77 -16.00 -22.35
C VAL A 252 34.29 -16.43 -20.98
N PHE A 253 32.98 -16.55 -20.83
CA PHE A 253 32.37 -16.91 -19.55
C PHE A 253 32.15 -18.42 -19.48
N PHE A 254 32.60 -19.04 -18.40
CA PHE A 254 32.28 -20.42 -18.05
C PHE A 254 31.15 -20.45 -17.02
N VAL A 255 30.10 -21.23 -17.29
CA VAL A 255 28.94 -21.35 -16.39
C VAL A 255 29.19 -22.44 -15.35
N LYS A 256 29.55 -22.06 -14.12
CA LYS A 256 29.70 -22.99 -12.99
C LYS A 256 28.37 -23.44 -12.43
N HIS A 257 27.43 -22.51 -12.31
CA HIS A 257 26.09 -22.77 -11.80
C HIS A 257 25.07 -21.91 -12.56
N LYS A 258 23.87 -22.44 -12.76
CA LYS A 258 22.74 -21.75 -13.39
C LYS A 258 21.47 -22.29 -12.77
N GLU A 259 20.67 -21.40 -12.21
CA GLU A 259 19.37 -21.73 -11.62
C GLU A 259 18.31 -20.73 -12.08
N LEU A 260 17.04 -21.16 -12.02
CA LEU A 260 15.89 -20.31 -12.30
C LEU A 260 15.39 -19.73 -10.98
N VAL A 261 15.34 -18.41 -10.88
CA VAL A 261 14.94 -17.67 -9.70
C VAL A 261 13.87 -16.64 -10.06
N ASP A 262 13.23 -16.07 -9.05
CA ASP A 262 12.43 -14.86 -9.24
C ASP A 262 13.35 -13.72 -9.76
N SER A 263 12.90 -13.01 -10.80
CA SER A 263 13.66 -11.95 -11.44
C SER A 263 13.92 -10.80 -10.48
N GLU A 264 15.06 -10.10 -10.62
CA GLU A 264 15.40 -8.99 -9.74
C GLU A 264 14.38 -7.85 -9.88
N LYS A 265 13.86 -7.65 -11.10
CA LYS A 265 12.76 -6.72 -11.36
C LYS A 265 11.50 -7.09 -10.57
N PHE A 266 11.13 -8.36 -10.52
CA PHE A 266 9.99 -8.83 -9.75
C PHE A 266 10.25 -8.68 -8.24
N LEU A 267 11.41 -9.12 -7.75
CA LEU A 267 11.76 -9.01 -6.33
C LEU A 267 11.72 -7.56 -5.81
N LYS A 268 12.22 -6.59 -6.60
CA LYS A 268 12.16 -5.16 -6.25
C LYS A 268 10.74 -4.61 -6.16
N GLN A 269 9.80 -5.15 -6.94
CA GLN A 269 8.41 -4.70 -6.97
C GLN A 269 7.49 -5.54 -6.07
N LYS A 270 7.93 -6.73 -5.64
CA LYS A 270 7.11 -7.72 -4.95
C LYS A 270 6.39 -7.15 -3.74
N GLU A 271 7.11 -6.46 -2.85
CA GLU A 271 6.50 -5.90 -1.63
C GLU A 271 5.59 -4.70 -1.92
N ILE A 272 5.92 -3.88 -2.92
CA ILE A 272 5.05 -2.78 -3.37
C ILE A 272 3.73 -3.34 -3.93
N LEU A 273 3.81 -4.39 -4.76
CA LEU A 273 2.64 -5.07 -5.31
C LEU A 273 1.83 -5.77 -4.21
N ARG A 274 2.48 -6.42 -3.25
CA ARG A 274 1.82 -7.02 -2.09
C ARG A 274 1.02 -5.97 -1.32
N GLN A 275 1.62 -4.81 -1.02
CA GLN A 275 0.95 -3.72 -0.32
C GLN A 275 -0.22 -3.15 -1.13
N LYS A 276 -0.05 -2.98 -2.45
CA LYS A 276 -1.13 -2.54 -3.34
C LYS A 276 -2.32 -3.51 -3.31
N ILE A 277 -2.07 -4.80 -3.52
CA ILE A 277 -3.11 -5.84 -3.52
C ILE A 277 -3.78 -5.91 -2.14
N TYR A 278 -3.01 -5.81 -1.07
CA TYR A 278 -3.54 -5.78 0.29
C TYR A 278 -4.48 -4.58 0.49
N ALA A 279 -4.07 -3.37 0.11
CA ALA A 279 -4.90 -2.17 0.25
C ALA A 279 -6.20 -2.24 -0.57
N GLU A 280 -6.13 -2.76 -1.79
CA GLU A 280 -7.31 -3.00 -2.63
C GLU A 280 -8.26 -4.03 -1.99
N SER A 281 -7.70 -5.11 -1.44
CA SER A 281 -8.45 -6.16 -0.75
C SER A 281 -9.06 -5.66 0.55
N GLU A 282 -8.34 -4.84 1.32
CA GLU A 282 -8.84 -4.23 2.56
C GLU A 282 -10.07 -3.38 2.30
N LYS A 283 -10.03 -2.53 1.26
CA LYS A 283 -11.18 -1.73 0.85
C LYS A 283 -12.38 -2.62 0.48
N GLN A 284 -12.17 -3.62 -0.37
CA GLN A 284 -13.23 -4.54 -0.80
C GLN A 284 -13.85 -5.31 0.37
N MET A 285 -13.01 -5.84 1.26
CA MET A 285 -13.48 -6.59 2.44
C MET A 285 -14.20 -5.69 3.44
N THR A 286 -13.76 -4.45 3.60
CA THR A 286 -14.44 -3.44 4.42
C THR A 286 -15.83 -3.14 3.87
N ASP A 287 -15.95 -2.86 2.57
CA ASP A 287 -17.23 -2.59 1.91
C ASP A 287 -18.18 -3.80 2.04
N MET A 288 -17.68 -5.01 1.78
CA MET A 288 -18.45 -6.25 1.93
C MET A 288 -18.87 -6.50 3.38
N TRP A 289 -18.01 -6.17 4.34
CA TRP A 289 -18.33 -6.30 5.76
C TRP A 289 -19.49 -5.38 6.14
N PHE A 290 -19.43 -4.09 5.78
CA PHE A 290 -20.52 -3.15 6.05
C PHE A 290 -21.83 -3.53 5.36
N GLN A 291 -21.77 -4.02 4.12
CA GLN A 291 -22.96 -4.52 3.42
C GLN A 291 -23.62 -5.69 4.16
N ARG A 292 -22.83 -6.60 4.73
CA ARG A 292 -23.36 -7.74 5.50
C ARG A 292 -23.82 -7.36 6.89
N GLU A 293 -23.08 -6.47 7.55
CA GLU A 293 -23.41 -6.05 8.90
C GLU A 293 -24.67 -5.19 8.91
N SER A 294 -24.81 -4.24 7.99
CA SER A 294 -26.01 -3.39 7.88
C SER A 294 -27.32 -4.17 7.74
N LEU A 295 -27.31 -5.38 7.15
CA LEU A 295 -28.49 -6.25 7.06
C LEU A 295 -28.97 -6.81 8.42
N LYS A 296 -28.13 -6.73 9.45
CA LYS A 296 -28.46 -7.17 10.82
C LYS A 296 -29.02 -6.05 11.69
N HIS A 297 -28.95 -4.81 11.21
CA HIS A 297 -29.37 -3.61 11.94
C HIS A 297 -30.60 -2.99 11.27
N PHE A 298 -31.43 -2.32 12.07
CA PHE A 298 -32.52 -1.52 11.53
C PHE A 298 -31.96 -0.18 11.04
N ILE A 299 -31.79 -0.01 9.73
CA ILE A 299 -31.32 1.23 9.13
C ILE A 299 -32.42 1.82 8.25
N LYS A 300 -32.87 3.04 8.58
CA LYS A 300 -33.88 3.78 7.83
C LYS A 300 -33.42 5.19 7.52
N TYR A 301 -33.39 5.54 6.24
CA TYR A 301 -33.08 6.88 5.72
C TYR A 301 -34.36 7.72 5.54
N PHE A 302 -34.26 9.05 5.66
CA PHE A 302 -35.38 10.01 5.60
C PHE A 302 -35.13 11.22 4.68
#